data_AF-A0A959GCP8-F1
#
_entry.id   AF-A0A959GCP8-F1
#
_cell.length_a   1.000
_cell.length_b   1.000
_cell.length_c   1.000
_cell.angle_alpha   90.00
_cell.angle_beta   90.00
_cell.angle_gamma   90.00
#
_symmetry.space_group_name_H-M   'P 1'
#
loop_
_entity.id
_entity.type
_entity.pdbx_description
1 polymer ?
#
loop_
_entity_poly.entity_id
_entity_poly.type
_entity_poly.pdbx_seq_one_letter_code
_entity_poly.pdbx_strand_id
1 'polypeptide(L)'
;VATPLELTPEQQDIFQKALSAEDYFLLWGPPGTGKTSMMLKYLVAYLLDNTEENLLLLAYTNRAVDEICEAIESIRQDIRRHYLRIGSRYSTDPRFRSQLLGSKIEKAQTRQEIKDVIGNHRIFVGTVASIVSKPELLQLKHFHRVIIDEASQILEPLLV
;
A
#
# COMPACT_ATOMS: atom_id res chain seq x y z
N VAL A 1 12.76 10.34 15.49
CA VAL A 1 12.50 10.76 14.10
C VAL A 1 11.22 11.57 14.11
N ALA A 2 11.19 12.74 13.49
CA ALA A 2 10.11 13.71 13.66
C ALA A 2 8.79 13.20 13.04
N THR A 3 7.73 13.21 13.85
CA THR A 3 6.35 13.04 13.39
C THR A 3 6.03 14.14 12.35
N PRO A 4 5.25 13.85 11.29
CA PRO A 4 4.92 14.87 10.30
C PRO A 4 4.29 16.11 10.93
N LEU A 5 4.84 17.29 10.62
CA LEU A 5 4.41 18.57 11.21
C LEU A 5 2.97 18.95 10.84
N GLU A 6 2.42 18.34 9.78
CA GLU A 6 1.06 18.59 9.30
C GLU A 6 -0.02 17.82 10.08
N LEU A 7 0.37 16.90 10.97
CA LEU A 7 -0.57 16.17 11.83
C LEU A 7 -0.91 16.97 13.08
N THR A 8 -2.19 16.97 13.47
CA THR A 8 -2.62 17.51 14.77
C THR A 8 -2.00 16.72 15.92
N PRO A 9 -1.88 17.27 17.14
CA PRO A 9 -1.34 16.54 18.28
C PRO A 9 -2.04 15.19 18.54
N GLU A 10 -3.36 15.12 18.32
CA GLU A 10 -4.15 13.89 18.42
C GLU A 10 -3.77 12.89 17.32
N GLN A 11 -3.64 13.34 16.07
CA GLN A 11 -3.19 12.48 14.97
C GLN A 11 -1.76 12.00 15.17
N GLN A 12 -0.89 12.81 15.78
CA GLN A 12 0.48 12.41 16.12
C GLN A 12 0.49 11.28 17.15
N ASP A 13 -0.35 11.35 18.19
CA ASP A 13 -0.49 10.27 19.17
C ASP A 13 -1.01 8.98 18.52
N ILE A 14 -2.06 9.08 17.70
CA ILE A 14 -2.60 7.96 16.91
C ILE A 14 -1.53 7.37 16.00
N PHE A 15 -0.73 8.21 15.35
CA PHE A 15 0.37 7.80 14.48
C PHE A 15 1.42 6.97 15.22
N GLN A 16 1.85 7.43 16.39
CA GLN A 16 2.83 6.69 17.19
C GLN A 16 2.27 5.36 17.67
N LYS A 17 1.00 5.33 18.10
CA LYS A 17 0.33 4.08 18.48
C LYS A 17 0.23 3.09 17.31
N ALA A 18 -0.07 3.58 16.11
CA ALA A 18 -0.12 2.75 14.91
C ALA A 18 1.27 2.21 14.52
N LEU A 19 2.33 2.98 14.74
CA LEU A 19 3.70 2.54 14.49
C LEU A 19 4.17 1.46 15.46
N SER A 20 3.82 1.60 16.74
CA SER A 20 4.26 0.71 17.83
C SER A 20 3.38 -0.52 18.03
N ALA A 21 2.29 -0.67 17.28
CA ALA A 21 1.41 -1.82 17.40
C ALA A 21 2.14 -3.10 16.96
N GLU A 22 2.13 -4.13 17.81
CA GLU A 22 2.80 -5.40 17.55
C GLU A 22 1.97 -6.31 16.63
N ASP A 23 0.66 -6.44 16.91
CA ASP A 23 -0.23 -7.34 16.16
C ASP A 23 -1.12 -6.61 15.16
N TYR A 24 -1.99 -5.73 15.65
CA TYR A 24 -2.90 -4.95 14.81
C TYR A 24 -3.27 -3.61 15.46
N PHE A 25 -3.60 -2.64 14.62
CA PHE A 25 -4.09 -1.33 15.04
C PHE A 25 -5.32 -0.94 14.24
N LEU A 26 -6.42 -0.62 14.94
CA LEU A 26 -7.66 -0.17 14.30
C LEU A 26 -7.75 1.35 14.33
N LEU A 27 -7.52 1.97 13.17
CA LEU A 27 -7.75 3.39 12.98
C LEU A 27 -9.22 3.65 12.64
N TRP A 28 -9.98 4.10 13.63
CA TRP A 28 -11.36 4.55 13.42
C TRP A 28 -11.42 6.07 13.27
N GLY A 29 -12.22 6.55 12.34
CA GLY A 29 -12.46 7.98 12.15
C GLY A 29 -13.63 8.23 11.19
N PRO A 30 -14.50 9.22 11.47
CA PRO A 30 -15.59 9.62 10.58
C PRO A 30 -15.14 9.90 9.13
N PRO A 31 -16.07 9.90 8.15
CA PRO A 31 -15.76 10.31 6.77
C PRO A 31 -15.09 11.69 6.73
N GLY A 32 -14.06 11.85 5.89
CA GLY A 32 -13.35 13.13 5.73
C GLY A 32 -12.25 13.43 6.77
N THR A 33 -11.97 12.53 7.73
CA THR A 33 -10.94 12.72 8.76
C THR A 33 -9.49 12.44 8.30
N GLY A 34 -9.27 12.20 7.01
CA GLY A 34 -7.93 12.04 6.44
C GLY A 34 -7.26 10.69 6.72
N LYS A 35 -8.02 9.62 7.00
CA LYS A 35 -7.45 8.26 7.20
C LYS A 35 -6.52 7.85 6.05
N THR A 36 -6.98 7.97 4.80
CA THR A 36 -6.17 7.63 3.62
C THR A 36 -5.22 8.74 3.22
N SER A 37 -5.74 9.96 3.05
CA SER A 37 -4.98 11.10 2.51
C SER A 37 -3.90 11.65 3.46
N MET A 38 -4.02 11.40 4.77
CA MET A 38 -3.05 11.82 5.78
C MET A 38 -2.44 10.61 6.48
N MET A 39 -3.22 9.81 7.21
CA MET A 39 -2.65 8.78 8.09
C MET A 39 -1.92 7.67 7.33
N LEU A 40 -2.54 7.07 6.32
CA LEU A 40 -1.89 6.07 5.47
C LEU A 40 -0.68 6.67 4.75
N LYS A 41 -0.85 7.86 4.14
CA LYS A 41 0.25 8.58 3.46
C LYS A 41 1.47 8.71 4.36
N TYR A 42 1.28 9.24 5.57
CA TYR A 42 2.38 9.48 6.50
C TYR A 42 2.97 8.21 7.08
N LEU A 43 2.15 7.18 7.28
CA LEU A 43 2.62 5.89 7.76
C LEU A 43 3.53 5.24 6.71
N VAL A 44 3.09 5.25 5.44
CA VAL A 44 3.89 4.76 4.32
C VAL A 44 5.19 5.56 4.17
N ALA A 45 5.12 6.89 4.20
CA ALA A 45 6.30 7.75 4.09
C ALA A 45 7.33 7.44 5.19
N TYR A 46 6.88 7.37 6.44
CA TYR A 46 7.74 7.07 7.57
C TYR A 46 8.38 5.69 7.46
N LEU A 47 7.60 4.66 7.14
CA LEU A 47 8.11 3.29 7.04
C LEU A 47 9.09 3.13 5.88
N LEU A 48 8.89 3.83 4.76
CA LEU A 48 9.87 3.84 3.66
C LEU A 48 11.19 4.46 4.07
N ASP A 49 11.16 5.60 4.76
CA ASP A 49 12.35 6.39 5.05
C ASP A 49 13.13 5.87 6.27
N ASN A 50 12.49 5.11 7.17
CA ASN A 50 13.08 4.72 8.45
C ASN A 50 13.20 3.22 8.67
N THR A 51 12.73 2.40 7.74
CA THR A 51 12.79 0.94 7.82
C THR A 51 13.08 0.32 6.47
N GLU A 52 13.33 -0.98 6.44
CA GLU A 52 13.35 -1.80 5.21
C GLU A 52 12.06 -2.62 5.04
N GLU A 53 10.98 -2.25 5.76
CA GLU A 53 9.71 -2.97 5.68
C GLU A 53 9.17 -2.97 4.25
N ASN A 54 8.68 -4.14 3.84
CA ASN A 54 7.83 -4.32 2.67
C ASN A 54 6.37 -4.17 3.09
N LEU A 55 5.64 -3.30 2.42
CA LEU A 55 4.28 -2.88 2.75
C LEU A 55 3.29 -3.44 1.74
N LEU A 56 2.17 -3.97 2.25
CA LEU A 56 1.01 -4.35 1.45
C LEU A 56 -0.16 -3.44 1.78
N LEU A 57 -0.60 -2.64 0.82
CA LEU A 57 -1.70 -1.70 0.94
C LEU A 57 -2.93 -2.29 0.25
N LEU A 58 -3.98 -2.55 1.03
CA LEU A 58 -5.19 -3.20 0.57
C LEU A 58 -6.37 -2.24 0.65
N ALA A 59 -7.31 -2.40 -0.28
CA ALA A 59 -8.64 -1.80 -0.16
C ALA A 59 -9.70 -2.74 -0.73
N TYR A 60 -10.97 -2.43 -0.46
CA TYR A 60 -12.08 -3.23 -0.98
C TYR A 60 -12.34 -2.98 -2.48
N THR A 61 -12.28 -1.72 -2.93
CA THR A 61 -12.63 -1.33 -4.31
C THR A 61 -11.41 -0.82 -5.10
N ASN A 62 -11.41 -1.00 -6.42
CA ASN A 62 -10.33 -0.45 -7.27
C ASN A 62 -10.21 1.07 -7.17
N ARG A 63 -11.32 1.78 -6.91
CA ARG A 63 -11.33 3.23 -6.70
C ARG A 63 -10.56 3.60 -5.43
N ALA A 64 -10.79 2.90 -4.33
CA ALA A 64 -10.01 3.11 -3.10
C ALA A 64 -8.52 2.79 -3.32
N VAL A 65 -8.19 1.76 -4.12
CA VAL A 65 -6.80 1.48 -4.53
C VAL A 65 -6.21 2.63 -5.36
N ASP A 66 -6.99 3.28 -6.24
CA ASP A 66 -6.58 4.50 -6.96
C ASP A 66 -6.32 5.67 -6.00
N GLU A 67 -7.17 5.86 -4.99
CA GLU A 67 -7.01 6.88 -3.95
C GLU A 67 -5.75 6.64 -3.08
N ILE A 68 -5.45 5.37 -2.76
CA ILE A 68 -4.19 5.00 -2.10
C ILE A 68 -2.99 5.32 -3.00
N CYS A 69 -3.04 4.97 -4.29
CA CYS A 69 -1.98 5.31 -5.25
C CYS A 69 -1.74 6.82 -5.31
N GLU A 70 -2.80 7.63 -5.35
CA GLU A 70 -2.73 9.09 -5.34
C GLU A 70 -2.09 9.62 -4.05
N ALA A 71 -2.50 9.09 -2.90
CA ALA A 71 -1.95 9.46 -1.61
C ALA A 71 -0.43 9.18 -1.52
N ILE A 72 0.02 7.99 -1.94
CA ILE A 72 1.45 7.65 -1.91
C ILE A 72 2.26 8.43 -2.96
N GLU A 73 1.68 8.69 -4.14
CA GLU A 73 2.35 9.49 -5.18
C GLU A 73 2.57 10.95 -4.75
N SER A 74 1.78 11.44 -3.80
CA SER A 74 1.95 12.77 -3.20
C SER A 74 3.08 12.86 -2.15
N ILE A 75 3.73 11.75 -1.79
CA ILE A 75 4.82 11.73 -0.80
C ILE A 75 6.10 12.32 -1.40
N ARG A 76 6.56 11.78 -2.54
CA ARG A 76 7.81 12.18 -3.21
C ARG A 76 7.83 11.74 -4.68
N GLN A 77 8.61 12.42 -5.51
CA GLN A 77 8.59 12.25 -6.98
C GLN A 77 9.04 10.85 -7.45
N ASP A 78 9.96 10.21 -6.75
CA ASP A 78 10.55 8.92 -7.11
C ASP A 78 9.76 7.70 -6.57
N ILE A 79 8.68 7.92 -5.80
CA ILE A 79 7.87 6.86 -5.19
C ILE A 79 7.36 5.82 -6.19
N ARG A 80 7.13 6.20 -7.45
CA ARG A 80 6.73 5.31 -8.56
C ARG A 80 7.78 4.25 -8.92
N ARG A 81 8.99 4.33 -8.36
CA ARG A 81 10.04 3.29 -8.45
C ARG A 81 9.96 2.27 -7.31
N HIS A 82 9.22 2.58 -6.26
CA HIS A 82 9.15 1.79 -5.04
C HIS A 82 7.88 0.98 -4.90
N TYR A 83 6.85 1.24 -5.72
CA TYR A 83 5.57 0.55 -5.61
C TYR A 83 5.07 -0.15 -6.89
N LEU A 84 4.32 -1.23 -6.68
CA LEU A 84 3.63 -2.01 -7.70
C LEU A 84 2.14 -2.07 -7.40
N ARG A 85 1.31 -1.84 -8.42
CA ARG A 85 -0.13 -2.05 -8.35
C ARG A 85 -0.50 -3.45 -8.83
N ILE A 86 -1.30 -4.16 -8.07
CA ILE A 86 -1.83 -5.47 -8.40
C ILE A 86 -3.29 -5.33 -8.82
N GLY A 87 -3.59 -5.75 -10.05
CA GLY A 87 -4.93 -5.62 -10.63
C GLY A 87 -4.91 -5.76 -12.14
N SER A 88 -6.00 -5.31 -12.77
CA SER A 88 -6.15 -5.33 -14.23
C SER A 88 -6.08 -3.92 -14.82
N ARG A 89 -5.75 -3.83 -16.12
CA ARG A 89 -5.77 -2.56 -16.86
C ARG A 89 -7.16 -1.94 -16.98
N TYR A 90 -8.21 -2.78 -17.09
CA TYR A 90 -9.59 -2.33 -17.25
C TYR A 90 -10.17 -1.72 -15.97
N SER A 91 -9.74 -2.21 -14.81
CA SER A 91 -10.19 -1.75 -13.51
C SER A 91 -9.27 -0.71 -12.85
N THR A 92 -8.30 -0.17 -13.59
CA THR A 92 -7.32 0.78 -13.06
C THR A 92 -7.39 2.10 -13.83
N ASP A 93 -7.45 3.20 -13.07
CA ASP A 93 -7.37 4.56 -13.62
C ASP A 93 -6.13 4.69 -14.53
N PRO A 94 -6.25 5.29 -15.74
CA PRO A 94 -5.14 5.51 -16.66
C PRO A 94 -3.86 6.05 -16.01
N ARG A 95 -3.98 6.91 -15.00
CA ARG A 95 -2.86 7.52 -14.26
C ARG A 95 -1.94 6.49 -13.60
N PHE A 96 -2.47 5.31 -13.22
CA PHE A 96 -1.73 4.30 -12.47
C PHE A 96 -1.43 3.03 -13.29
N ARG A 97 -1.83 2.97 -14.57
CA ARG A 97 -1.60 1.78 -15.42
C ARG A 97 -0.13 1.43 -15.60
N SER A 98 0.76 2.43 -15.58
CA SER A 98 2.21 2.21 -15.65
C SER A 98 2.78 1.51 -14.40
N GLN A 99 2.04 1.54 -13.29
CA GLN A 99 2.43 0.93 -12.02
C GLN A 99 1.91 -0.49 -11.86
N LEU A 100 1.02 -0.95 -12.75
CA LEU A 100 0.56 -2.34 -12.76
C LEU A 100 1.75 -3.30 -12.86
N LEU A 101 1.76 -4.36 -12.06
CA LEU A 101 2.80 -5.40 -12.13
C LEU A 101 2.98 -5.88 -13.57
N GLY A 102 1.88 -6.17 -14.28
CA GLY A 102 1.91 -6.58 -15.69
C GLY A 102 2.59 -5.58 -16.62
N SER A 103 2.44 -4.27 -16.39
CA SER A 103 3.14 -3.24 -17.17
C SER A 103 4.63 -3.19 -16.83
N LYS A 104 5.00 -3.43 -15.57
CA LYS A 104 6.40 -3.36 -15.09
C LYS A 104 7.23 -4.57 -15.53
N ILE A 105 6.59 -5.72 -15.72
CA ILE A 105 7.22 -6.95 -16.19
C ILE A 105 7.02 -7.21 -17.69
N GLU A 106 6.37 -6.31 -18.43
CA GLU A 106 6.05 -6.50 -19.85
C GLU A 106 7.28 -6.83 -20.71
N LYS A 107 8.44 -6.25 -20.35
CA LYS A 107 9.72 -6.48 -21.04
C LYS A 107 10.55 -7.62 -20.44
N ALA A 108 10.11 -8.21 -19.33
CA ALA A 108 10.85 -9.28 -18.69
C ALA A 108 10.75 -10.57 -19.54
N GLN A 109 11.89 -11.14 -19.88
CA GLN A 109 12.00 -12.36 -20.69
C GLN A 109 12.22 -13.60 -19.83
N THR A 110 12.66 -13.41 -18.58
CA THR A 110 13.01 -14.51 -17.68
C THR A 110 12.25 -14.43 -16.36
N ARG A 111 12.07 -15.59 -15.72
CA ARG A 111 11.52 -15.66 -14.36
C ARG A 111 12.37 -14.88 -13.35
N GLN A 112 13.69 -14.83 -13.57
CA GLN A 112 14.59 -14.08 -12.70
C GLN A 112 14.31 -12.58 -12.79
N GLU A 113 14.15 -12.02 -13.99
CA GLU A 113 13.80 -10.60 -14.15
C GLU A 113 12.46 -10.24 -13.49
N ILE A 114 11.46 -11.13 -13.57
CA ILE A 114 10.18 -10.93 -12.86
C ILE A 114 10.41 -10.89 -11.34
N LYS A 115 11.22 -11.82 -10.81
CA LYS A 115 11.57 -11.84 -9.38
C LYS A 115 12.35 -10.59 -8.99
N ASP A 116 13.24 -10.08 -9.84
CA ASP A 116 14.00 -8.87 -9.57
C ASP A 116 13.08 -7.66 -9.53
N VAL A 117 12.12 -7.54 -10.45
CA VAL A 117 11.10 -6.48 -10.40
C VAL A 117 10.33 -6.56 -9.09
N ILE A 118 9.81 -7.72 -8.69
CA ILE A 118 9.08 -7.88 -7.42
C ILE A 118 9.99 -7.59 -6.22
N GLY A 119 11.23 -8.07 -6.24
CA GLY A 119 12.22 -7.91 -5.18
C GLY A 119 12.59 -6.46 -4.93
N ASN A 120 12.77 -5.69 -5.99
CA ASN A 120 13.20 -4.28 -5.95
C ASN A 120 12.11 -3.30 -5.52
N HIS A 121 10.84 -3.71 -5.46
CA HIS A 121 9.76 -2.86 -4.97
C HIS A 121 9.43 -3.20 -3.52
N ARG A 122 9.14 -2.17 -2.73
CA ARG A 122 8.82 -2.30 -1.30
C ARG A 122 7.33 -2.16 -1.00
N ILE A 123 6.56 -1.51 -1.88
CA ILE A 123 5.14 -1.27 -1.68
C ILE A 123 4.33 -2.02 -2.72
N PHE A 124 3.30 -2.73 -2.28
CA PHE A 124 2.36 -3.41 -3.15
C PHE A 124 0.97 -2.92 -2.82
N VAL A 125 0.21 -2.48 -3.83
CA VAL A 125 -1.12 -1.90 -3.64
C VAL A 125 -2.14 -2.62 -4.51
N GLY A 126 -3.28 -3.03 -3.95
CA GLY A 126 -4.27 -3.78 -4.70
C GLY A 126 -5.56 -3.98 -3.93
N THR A 127 -6.59 -4.51 -4.61
CA THR A 127 -7.76 -4.97 -3.86
C THR A 127 -7.45 -6.28 -3.17
N VAL A 128 -8.13 -6.57 -2.06
CA VAL A 128 -8.01 -7.86 -1.37
C VAL A 128 -8.18 -9.03 -2.35
N ALA A 129 -9.23 -9.00 -3.18
CA ALA A 129 -9.49 -10.00 -4.22
C ALA A 129 -8.35 -10.10 -5.25
N SER A 130 -7.72 -8.99 -5.63
CA SER A 130 -6.63 -8.99 -6.61
C SER A 130 -5.34 -9.62 -6.08
N ILE A 131 -5.13 -9.56 -4.76
CA ILE A 131 -3.98 -10.13 -4.07
C ILE A 131 -4.22 -11.62 -3.78
N VAL A 132 -5.39 -11.96 -3.23
CA VAL A 132 -5.78 -13.37 -2.96
C VAL A 132 -5.79 -14.21 -4.24
N SER A 133 -6.18 -13.62 -5.38
CA SER A 133 -6.11 -14.29 -6.70
C SER A 133 -4.70 -14.50 -7.25
N LYS A 134 -3.65 -14.07 -6.53
CA LYS A 134 -2.23 -14.24 -6.92
C LYS A 134 -1.40 -14.78 -5.75
N PRO A 135 -1.64 -16.01 -5.29
CA PRO A 135 -0.91 -16.59 -4.18
C PRO A 135 0.61 -16.66 -4.43
N GLU A 136 1.05 -16.74 -5.68
CA GLU A 136 2.46 -16.74 -6.05
C GLU A 136 3.17 -15.44 -5.66
N LEU A 137 2.46 -14.31 -5.64
CA LEU A 137 3.03 -13.04 -5.18
C LEU A 137 3.41 -13.12 -3.71
N LEU A 138 2.54 -13.71 -2.88
CA LEU A 138 2.78 -13.90 -1.45
C LEU A 138 3.89 -14.92 -1.17
N GLN A 139 4.13 -15.85 -2.10
CA GLN A 139 5.28 -16.76 -2.03
C GLN A 139 6.60 -16.08 -2.43
N LEU A 140 6.55 -15.07 -3.30
CA LEU A 140 7.74 -14.37 -3.81
C LEU A 140 8.16 -13.17 -2.96
N LYS A 141 7.24 -12.61 -2.16
CA LYS A 141 7.49 -11.40 -1.39
C LYS A 141 6.92 -11.54 0.03
N HIS A 142 7.80 -11.39 1.02
CA HIS A 142 7.41 -11.27 2.42
C HIS A 142 6.99 -9.82 2.73
N PHE A 143 5.79 -9.66 3.28
CA PHE A 143 5.26 -8.39 3.73
C PHE A 143 5.36 -8.29 5.25
N HIS A 144 5.93 -7.20 5.73
CA HIS A 144 6.12 -6.98 7.17
C HIS A 144 4.90 -6.30 7.78
N ARG A 145 4.21 -5.48 6.99
CA ARG A 145 3.04 -4.73 7.43
C ARG A 145 1.99 -4.68 6.34
N VAL A 146 0.75 -4.92 6.75
CA VAL A 146 -0.43 -4.77 5.90
C VAL A 146 -1.23 -3.57 6.40
N ILE A 147 -1.58 -2.66 5.50
CA ILE A 147 -2.45 -1.52 5.79
C ILE A 147 -3.70 -1.69 4.95
N ILE A 148 -4.86 -1.67 5.59
CA ILE A 148 -6.14 -1.96 4.94
C ILE A 148 -7.03 -0.73 5.05
N ASP A 149 -7.32 -0.10 3.92
CA ASP A 149 -8.26 1.01 3.85
C ASP A 149 -9.69 0.49 3.71
N GLU A 150 -10.63 1.21 4.34
CA GLU A 150 -12.05 0.82 4.40
C GLU A 150 -12.24 -0.62 4.92
N ALA A 151 -11.46 -1.02 5.94
CA ALA A 151 -11.45 -2.38 6.48
C ALA A 151 -12.83 -2.91 6.90
N SER A 152 -13.73 -2.01 7.33
CA SER A 152 -15.12 -2.36 7.70
C SER A 152 -15.96 -2.89 6.53
N GLN A 153 -15.50 -2.73 5.29
CA GLN A 153 -16.18 -3.23 4.08
C GLN A 153 -15.66 -4.60 3.63
N ILE A 154 -14.64 -5.15 4.31
CA ILE A 154 -14.02 -6.42 3.95
C ILE A 154 -14.54 -7.53 4.88
N LEU A 155 -14.88 -8.67 4.29
CA LEU A 155 -15.26 -9.86 5.05
C LEU A 155 -14.04 -10.45 5.76
N GLU A 156 -14.17 -10.81 7.03
CA GLU A 156 -13.09 -11.41 7.84
C GLU A 156 -12.37 -12.58 7.14
N PRO A 157 -13.04 -13.55 6.47
CA PRO A 157 -12.35 -14.65 5.79
C PRO A 157 -11.40 -14.24 4.65
N LEU A 158 -11.43 -12.99 4.21
CA LEU A 158 -10.52 -12.46 3.21
C LEU A 158 -9.28 -11.79 3.83
N LEU A 159 -9.23 -11.67 5.16
CA LEU A 159 -8.16 -11.04 5.93
C LEU A 159 -7.25 -12.05 6.65
N VAL A 160 -7.72 -13.28 6.86
CA VAL A 160 -7.02 -14.40 7.53
C VAL A 160 -6.48 -15.42 6.53
#